data_AF-A0A920JMR1-F1
#
_entry.id   AF-A0A920JMR1-F1
#
_cell.length_a   1.000
_cell.length_b   1.000
_cell.length_c   1.000
_cell.angle_alpha   90.00
_cell.angle_beta   90.00
_cell.angle_gamma   90.00
#
_symmetry.space_group_name_H-M   'P 1'
#
loop_
_entity.id
_entity.type
_entity.pdbx_description
1 polymer ?
#
loop_
_entity_poly.entity_id
_entity_poly.type
_entity_poly.pdbx_seq_one_letter_code
_entity_poly.pdbx_strand_id
1 'polypeptide(L)' 'MNVTFNPTLEGELASCSFDDEGTFAEKKYLIKEGKLLRPIGGFFSSQRSGMEYVACSRATNWNRPPIDRMGT' A
#
# COMPACT_ATOMS: atom_id res chain seq x y z
N MET A 1 -8.90 -16.97 6.53
CA MET A 1 -7.89 -15.96 6.93
C MET A 1 -8.07 -14.71 6.08
N ASN A 2 -8.03 -13.52 6.70
CA ASN A 2 -8.17 -12.23 6.00
C ASN A 2 -6.96 -11.34 6.33
N VAL A 3 -6.41 -10.67 5.32
CA VAL A 3 -5.31 -9.70 5.46
C VAL A 3 -5.66 -8.45 4.68
N THR A 4 -5.54 -7.28 5.30
CA THR A 4 -5.82 -5.99 4.68
C THR A 4 -4.63 -5.06 4.79
N PHE A 5 -4.44 -4.24 3.77
CA PHE A 5 -3.64 -3.02 3.85
C PHE A 5 -4.61 -1.86 4.10
N ASN A 6 -4.51 -1.23 5.28
CA ASN A 6 -5.45 -0.18 5.68
C ASN A 6 -4.73 1.02 6.33
N PRO A 7 -4.21 1.96 5.53
CA PRO A 7 -3.54 3.17 6.03
C PRO A 7 -4.51 4.27 6.49
N THR A 8 -5.81 4.00 6.59
CA THR A 8 -6.82 5.01 6.99
C THR A 8 -7.26 4.87 8.45
N LEU A 9 -6.57 4.06 9.27
CA LEU A 9 -6.94 3.86 10.67
C LEU A 9 -6.44 5.02 11.54
N GLU A 10 -7.34 5.90 11.97
CA GLU A 10 -6.96 7.02 12.83
C GLU A 10 -6.21 6.56 14.08
N GLY A 11 -5.12 7.27 14.43
CA GLY A 11 -4.29 6.98 15.60
C GLY A 11 -3.17 5.97 15.38
N GLU A 12 -3.15 5.24 14.26
CA GLU A 12 -2.02 4.37 13.92
C GLU A 12 -0.85 5.17 13.32
N LEU A 13 0.38 4.77 13.64
CA LEU A 13 1.61 5.45 13.17
C LEU A 13 1.71 5.47 11.64
N ALA A 14 1.25 4.40 11.01
CA ALA A 14 1.33 4.19 9.57
C ALA A 14 0.23 4.91 8.77
N SER A 15 -0.64 5.67 9.42
CA SER A 15 -1.80 6.27 8.77
C SER A 15 -1.45 7.47 7.92
N CYS A 16 -2.07 7.53 6.74
CA CYS A 16 -1.87 8.61 5.78
C CYS A 16 -3.10 8.76 4.87
N SER A 17 -3.24 9.93 4.24
CA SER A 17 -4.25 10.14 3.19
C SER A 17 -3.75 9.74 1.80
N PHE A 18 -2.43 9.79 1.61
CA PHE A 18 -1.75 9.41 0.38
C PHE A 18 -0.42 8.74 0.72
N ASP A 19 0.06 7.88 -0.17
CA ASP A 19 1.45 7.42 -0.13
C ASP A 19 2.40 8.45 -0.79
N ASP A 20 3.71 8.18 -0.78
CA ASP A 20 4.71 9.14 -1.26
C ASP A 20 4.73 9.30 -2.79
N GLU A 21 3.93 8.50 -3.52
CA GLU A 21 3.70 8.63 -4.96
C GLU A 21 2.32 9.22 -5.27
N GLY A 22 1.59 9.68 -4.25
CA GLY A 22 0.29 10.35 -4.39
C GLY A 22 -0.89 9.40 -4.56
N THR A 23 -0.72 8.10 -4.28
CA THR A 23 -1.81 7.13 -4.31
C THR A 23 -2.74 7.34 -3.12
N PHE A 24 -4.04 7.53 -3.36
CA PHE A 24 -5.01 7.70 -2.29
C PHE A 24 -5.09 6.47 -1.36
N ALA A 25 -5.11 6.73 -0.07
CA ALA A 25 -5.16 5.75 0.99
C ALA A 25 -6.56 5.12 1.10
N GLU A 26 -6.64 3.80 0.95
CA GLU A 26 -7.89 3.04 1.06
C GLU A 26 -7.66 1.68 1.72
N LYS A 27 -8.67 1.20 2.46
CA LYS A 27 -8.69 -0.18 2.95
C LYS A 27 -8.83 -1.16 1.78
N LYS A 28 -7.80 -1.96 1.52
CA LYS A 28 -7.81 -3.01 0.49
C LYS A 28 -7.44 -4.37 1.09
N TYR A 29 -8.08 -5.44 0.62
CA TYR A 29 -7.75 -6.81 1.03
C TYR A 29 -6.55 -7.33 0.25
N LEU A 30 -5.48 -7.77 0.90
CA LEU A 30 -4.43 -8.53 0.21
C LEU A 30 -4.85 -9.99 0.08
N ILE A 31 -5.43 -10.54 1.16
CA ILE A 31 -5.98 -11.90 1.21
C ILE A 31 -7.40 -11.81 1.76
N LYS A 32 -8.37 -12.46 1.11
CA LYS A 32 -9.74 -12.58 1.60
C LYS A 32 -10.16 -14.06 1.58
N GLU A 33 -10.59 -14.55 2.74
CA GLU A 33 -11.04 -15.94 2.93
C GLU A 33 -9.99 -16.97 2.47
N GLY A 34 -8.71 -16.67 2.71
CA GLY A 34 -7.58 -17.51 2.30
C GLY A 34 -7.17 -17.39 0.83
N LYS A 35 -7.88 -16.60 0.01
CA LYS A 35 -7.50 -16.34 -1.39
C LYS A 35 -6.66 -15.06 -1.49
N LEU A 36 -5.50 -15.17 -2.13
CA LEU A 36 -4.68 -14.01 -2.50
C LEU A 36 -5.40 -13.21 -3.59
N LEU A 37 -5.68 -11.94 -3.31
CA LEU A 37 -6.38 -11.05 -4.24
C LEU A 37 -5.43 -10.12 -4.99
N ARG A 38 -4.43 -9.58 -4.30
CA ARG A 38 -3.48 -8.60 -4.86
C ARG A 38 -2.18 -8.57 -4.07
N PRO A 39 -1.05 -8.20 -4.71
CA PRO A 39 0.20 -7.98 -4.02
C PRO A 39 0.14 -6.69 -3.18
N ILE A 40 1.14 -6.51 -2.32
CA ILE A 40 1.45 -5.21 -1.72
C ILE A 40 2.33 -4.39 -2.68
N GLY A 41 1.77 -4.01 -3.82
CA GLY A 41 2.47 -3.21 -4.85
C GLY A 41 1.88 -1.80 -4.96
N GLY A 42 2.74 -0.81 -5.16
CA GLY A 42 2.37 0.58 -5.41
C GLY A 42 1.96 0.81 -6.87
N PHE A 43 1.52 2.04 -7.17
CA PHE A 43 1.01 2.39 -8.50
C PHE A 43 1.99 2.08 -9.64
N PHE A 44 3.27 2.50 -9.55
CA PHE A 44 4.22 2.18 -10.62
C PHE A 44 4.57 0.69 -10.72
N SER A 45 4.53 -0.04 -9.60
CA SER A 45 4.68 -1.51 -9.63
C SER A 45 3.50 -2.19 -10.33
N SER A 46 2.27 -1.69 -10.16
CA SER A 46 1.13 -2.19 -10.93
C SER A 46 1.27 -1.97 -12.43
N GLN A 47 1.82 -0.83 -12.87
CA GLN A 47 2.05 -0.57 -14.29
C GLN A 47 3.00 -1.58 -14.93
N ARG A 48 4.00 -2.08 -14.19
CA ARG A 48 4.95 -3.09 -14.69
C ARG A 48 4.40 -4.51 -14.66
N SER A 49 3.63 -4.84 -13.62
CA SER A 49 3.12 -6.19 -13.38
C SER A 49 1.76 -6.47 -13.99
N GLY A 50 0.99 -5.43 -14.33
CA GLY A 50 -0.42 -5.54 -14.73
C GLY A 50 -1.35 -5.97 -13.59
N MET A 51 -0.90 -5.93 -12.34
CA MET A 51 -1.69 -6.33 -11.16
C MET A 51 -2.30 -5.12 -10.45
N GLU A 52 -3.28 -5.35 -9.57
CA GLU A 52 -3.81 -4.26 -8.73
C GLU A 52 -2.80 -3.78 -7.68
N TYR A 53 -3.01 -2.55 -7.21
CA TYR A 53 -2.13 -1.86 -6.26
C TYR A 53 -2.84 -1.41 -4.98
N VAL A 54 -2.03 -1.04 -3.99
CA VAL A 54 -2.40 -0.36 -2.75
C VAL A 54 -1.50 0.86 -2.53
N ALA A 55 -1.88 1.76 -1.63
CA ALA A 55 -1.09 2.96 -1.29
C ALA A 55 0.11 2.62 -0.39
N CYS A 56 1.03 1.79 -0.87
CA CYS A 56 2.15 1.27 -0.10
C CYS A 56 3.50 1.89 -0.47
N SER A 57 3.56 2.84 -1.41
CA SER A 57 4.82 3.41 -1.86
C SER A 57 5.35 4.40 -0.84
N ARG A 58 6.41 4.04 -0.12
CA ARG A 58 6.94 4.83 1.00
C ARG A 58 8.44 5.07 0.88
N ALA A 59 8.83 6.33 1.04
CA ALA A 59 10.19 6.78 1.22
C ALA A 59 10.49 6.96 2.71
N THR A 60 11.74 6.71 3.12
CA THR A 60 12.15 6.99 4.50
C THR A 60 12.45 8.46 4.73
N ASN A 61 12.75 9.21 3.67
CA ASN A 61 13.05 10.65 3.70
C ASN A 61 13.02 11.22 2.26
N TRP A 62 13.01 12.54 2.12
CA TRP A 62 12.92 13.25 0.84
C TRP A 62 14.01 12.88 -0.18
N ASN A 63 15.19 12.48 0.30
CA ASN A 63 16.36 12.16 -0.54
C ASN A 63 16.49 10.65 -0.85
N ARG A 64 15.43 9.87 -0.63
CA ARG A 64 15.39 8.45 -0.96
C ARG A 64 14.16 8.17 -1.82
N PRO A 65 14.30 7.45 -2.93
CA PRO A 65 13.15 7.08 -3.74
C PRO A 65 12.20 6.19 -2.92
N PRO A 66 10.88 6.34 -3.09
CA PRO A 66 9.91 5.47 -2.46
C PRO A 66 9.99 4.06 -3.06
N ILE A 67 9.63 3.07 -2.25
CA ILE A 67 9.49 1.67 -2.67
C ILE A 67 8.23 1.07 -2.04
N ASP A 68 7.78 -0.08 -2.55
CA ASP A 68 6.64 -0.81 -1.99
C ASP A 68 6.97 -1.28 -0.55
N ARG A 69 6.20 -0.83 0.45
CA ARG A 69 6.43 -1.14 1.88
C ARG A 69 5.13 -1.51 2.60
N MET A 70 5.23 -2.38 3.62
CA MET A 70 4.19 -2.41 4.64
C MET A 70 4.13 -1.09 5.41
N GLY A 71 2.96 -0.76 5.98
CA GLY A 71 2.78 0.45 6.78
C GLY A 71 3.86 0.57 7.85
N THR A 72 4.57 1.70 7.84
CA THR A 72 5.67 2.03 8.77
C THR A 72 5.18 2.93 9.87
#